data_AF-A0A7C3HDS4-F1
#
_entry.id   AF-A0A7C3HDS4-F1
#
_cell.length_a   1.000
_cell.length_b   1.000
_cell.length_c   1.000
_cell.angle_alpha   90.00
_cell.angle_beta   90.00
_cell.angle_gamma   90.00
#
_symmetry.space_group_name_H-M   'P 1'
#
loop_
_entity.id
_entity.type
_entity.pdbx_description
1 polymer ?
#
loop_
_entity_poly.entity_id
_entity_poly.type
_entity_poly.pdbx_seq_one_letter_code
_entity_poly.pdbx_strand_id
1 'polypeptide(L)'
;MNITLKTAFACLLSAYSITASAIVSNVETITFDSAIDGETSHLFDGDGDGVADVIFSTMDPFGFNTAGPGPNQLYISEPGLEGTTGLTPDLRVDFLQGAVGSIGFGFATTDPMTGVAQVFDQAHNQIGSQVFAGEYFDLTTEETVDFPGFNSDNIPNEEIPFGEGSTSGFPEGRVEIPFADAAAYVIIDFNSEFGGGRYIIDNFTYEAAGTDTLTLFEGADPNFPKLPDPFDSENPEFQFELETLEDGLGTLFPIFVDPIIAVGYEYSVSGSTVTSVLIPQILPNGDGDFTIVIDGISYTLTAGVIFDILTETGNANGVSSFKILDIDTTEALDPADALAFNTGLTFLNAGTVNVTQTPITVNTSANNVPEPGTLLLILLGLLGVGSAKKYRWQ
;
A
#
# COMPACT_ATOMS: atom_id res chain seq x y z
N MET A 1 22.70 22.38 -71.87
CA MET A 1 21.78 23.33 -71.21
C MET A 1 20.74 22.51 -70.44
N ASN A 2 20.90 22.43 -69.11
CA ASN A 2 19.99 22.07 -68.00
C ASN A 2 18.97 20.91 -68.16
N ILE A 3 19.17 19.76 -67.47
CA ILE A 3 18.65 19.36 -66.11
C ILE A 3 17.13 19.05 -66.19
N THR A 4 16.60 17.84 -65.91
CA THR A 4 16.53 17.18 -64.59
C THR A 4 16.02 15.72 -64.67
N LEU A 5 16.59 14.86 -63.82
CA LEU A 5 16.13 13.52 -63.42
C LEU A 5 14.79 13.58 -62.66
N LYS A 6 13.85 12.64 -62.89
CA LYS A 6 12.92 12.14 -61.85
C LYS A 6 12.60 10.66 -62.07
N THR A 7 13.20 9.84 -61.24
CA THR A 7 12.95 8.40 -61.05
C THR A 7 11.72 8.24 -60.16
N ALA A 8 10.72 7.45 -60.59
CA ALA A 8 9.61 7.03 -59.73
C ALA A 8 9.86 5.59 -59.26
N PHE A 9 10.21 5.44 -57.99
CA PHE A 9 10.27 4.15 -57.29
C PHE A 9 8.84 3.82 -56.82
N ALA A 10 8.26 2.76 -57.37
CA ALA A 10 7.04 2.15 -56.85
C ALA A 10 7.44 1.23 -55.69
N CYS A 11 7.09 1.61 -54.46
CA CYS A 11 7.25 0.76 -53.28
C CYS A 11 5.96 -0.04 -53.08
N LEU A 12 6.08 -1.38 -53.07
CA LEU A 12 5.02 -2.31 -52.70
C LEU A 12 4.64 -2.07 -51.23
N LEU A 13 3.39 -1.69 -50.96
CA LEU A 13 2.82 -1.71 -49.62
C LEU A 13 1.95 -2.97 -49.49
N SER A 14 2.47 -4.00 -48.82
CA SER A 14 1.69 -5.15 -48.39
C SER A 14 0.79 -4.71 -47.23
N ALA A 15 -0.53 -4.76 -47.42
CA ALA A 15 -1.50 -4.53 -46.37
C ALA A 15 -1.42 -5.70 -45.35
N TYR A 16 -0.83 -5.43 -44.18
CA TYR A 16 -1.10 -6.22 -42.98
C TYR A 16 -2.46 -5.74 -42.45
N SER A 17 -3.47 -6.60 -42.54
CA SER A 17 -4.74 -6.41 -41.84
C SER A 17 -4.48 -6.64 -40.36
N ILE A 18 -4.22 -5.57 -39.61
CA ILE A 18 -4.30 -5.59 -38.15
C ILE A 18 -5.78 -5.74 -37.84
N THR A 19 -6.20 -6.92 -37.38
CA THR A 19 -7.46 -7.06 -36.67
C THR A 19 -7.32 -6.28 -35.37
N ALA A 20 -7.89 -5.09 -35.31
CA ALA A 20 -8.14 -4.43 -34.04
C ALA A 20 -9.09 -5.34 -33.26
N SER A 21 -8.57 -6.05 -32.26
CA SER A 21 -9.43 -6.54 -31.19
C SER A 21 -10.09 -5.31 -30.60
N ALA A 22 -11.41 -5.27 -30.60
CA ALA A 22 -12.13 -4.30 -29.78
C ALA A 22 -11.68 -4.57 -28.34
N ILE A 23 -10.96 -3.62 -27.73
CA ILE A 23 -10.78 -3.60 -26.29
C ILE A 23 -12.19 -3.38 -25.75
N VAL A 24 -12.77 -4.42 -25.18
CA VAL A 24 -13.99 -4.27 -24.41
C VAL A 24 -13.50 -3.70 -23.09
N SER A 25 -13.65 -2.40 -22.90
CA SER A 25 -13.47 -1.84 -21.57
C SER A 25 -14.64 -2.31 -20.72
N ASN A 26 -14.33 -3.09 -19.70
CA ASN A 26 -15.32 -3.51 -18.72
C ASN A 26 -15.28 -2.48 -17.60
N VAL A 27 -16.45 -2.02 -17.17
CA VAL A 27 -16.58 -1.34 -15.89
C VAL A 27 -16.37 -2.42 -14.83
N GLU A 28 -15.31 -2.30 -14.06
CA GLU A 28 -14.99 -3.19 -12.95
C GLU A 28 -15.82 -2.76 -11.74
N THR A 29 -16.23 -3.72 -10.90
CA THR A 29 -16.99 -3.45 -9.68
C THR A 29 -16.43 -4.27 -8.53
N ILE A 30 -16.00 -3.58 -7.48
CA ILE A 30 -15.44 -4.19 -6.28
C ILE A 30 -16.50 -4.11 -5.18
N THR A 31 -16.84 -5.28 -4.61
CA THR A 31 -17.95 -5.47 -3.67
C THR A 31 -17.51 -5.85 -2.24
N PHE A 32 -16.23 -5.68 -1.91
CA PHE A 32 -15.63 -5.87 -0.56
C PHE A 32 -16.15 -7.08 0.25
N ASP A 33 -16.49 -8.17 -0.44
CA ASP A 33 -17.14 -9.35 0.16
C ASP A 33 -16.22 -10.16 1.09
N SER A 34 -14.91 -9.91 1.04
CA SER A 34 -13.90 -10.49 1.91
C SER A 34 -13.58 -9.59 3.10
N ALA A 35 -13.59 -10.15 4.30
CA ALA A 35 -13.19 -9.43 5.51
C ALA A 35 -11.71 -9.02 5.45
N ILE A 36 -11.45 -7.71 5.63
CA ILE A 36 -10.11 -7.09 5.64
C ILE A 36 -9.85 -6.33 6.94
N ASP A 37 -10.32 -6.91 8.05
CA ASP A 37 -10.28 -6.30 9.38
C ASP A 37 -8.84 -6.13 9.88
N GLY A 38 -8.48 -4.88 10.24
CA GLY A 38 -7.19 -4.53 10.80
C GLY A 38 -6.12 -4.09 9.79
N GLU A 39 -6.37 -4.18 8.49
CA GLU A 39 -5.39 -3.82 7.47
C GLU A 39 -5.48 -2.34 7.09
N THR A 40 -4.35 -1.63 7.07
CA THR A 40 -4.30 -0.21 6.66
C THR A 40 -4.26 -0.01 5.16
N SER A 41 -4.00 -1.08 4.41
CA SER A 41 -4.05 -1.11 2.95
C SER A 41 -4.46 -2.49 2.46
N HIS A 42 -5.21 -2.56 1.36
CA HIS A 42 -5.62 -3.83 0.77
C HIS A 42 -5.74 -3.73 -0.75
N LEU A 43 -5.37 -4.80 -1.44
CA LEU A 43 -5.43 -4.90 -2.89
C LEU A 43 -6.72 -5.58 -3.35
N PHE A 44 -7.29 -5.08 -4.44
CA PHE A 44 -8.44 -5.72 -5.07
C PHE A 44 -8.16 -6.01 -6.54
N ASP A 45 -8.51 -7.22 -6.92
CA ASP A 45 -8.57 -7.71 -8.30
C ASP A 45 -10.04 -7.59 -8.74
N GLY A 46 -10.33 -6.54 -9.50
CA GLY A 46 -11.68 -6.16 -9.89
C GLY A 46 -12.23 -7.03 -11.03
N ASP A 47 -11.36 -7.62 -11.84
CA ASP A 47 -11.73 -8.45 -12.99
C ASP A 47 -11.59 -9.98 -12.76
N GLY A 48 -10.94 -10.36 -11.66
CA GLY A 48 -10.75 -11.73 -11.22
C GLY A 48 -9.65 -12.50 -11.96
N ASP A 49 -8.72 -11.82 -12.63
CA ASP A 49 -7.64 -12.43 -13.39
C ASP A 49 -6.43 -12.89 -12.54
N GLY A 50 -6.43 -12.54 -11.26
CA GLY A 50 -5.39 -12.84 -10.28
C GLY A 50 -4.35 -11.73 -10.13
N VAL A 51 -4.51 -10.60 -10.81
CA VAL A 51 -3.69 -9.40 -10.70
C VAL A 51 -4.49 -8.32 -9.99
N ALA A 52 -3.86 -7.65 -9.03
CA ALA A 52 -4.52 -6.52 -8.38
C ALA A 52 -4.63 -5.33 -9.35
N ASP A 53 -5.77 -4.65 -9.30
CA ASP A 53 -6.06 -3.49 -10.13
C ASP A 53 -6.07 -2.19 -9.34
N VAL A 54 -6.45 -2.26 -8.05
CA VAL A 54 -6.50 -1.11 -7.15
C VAL A 54 -5.98 -1.44 -5.76
N ILE A 55 -5.46 -0.42 -5.09
CA ILE A 55 -5.07 -0.47 -3.68
C ILE A 55 -5.93 0.53 -2.92
N PHE A 56 -6.63 0.08 -1.88
CA PHE A 56 -7.30 0.95 -0.92
C PHE A 56 -6.38 1.15 0.27
N SER A 57 -6.19 2.38 0.73
CA SER A 57 -5.36 2.71 1.90
C SER A 57 -6.06 3.69 2.83
N THR A 58 -5.98 3.45 4.14
CA THR A 58 -6.50 4.34 5.17
C THR A 58 -5.39 4.80 6.12
N MET A 59 -5.58 5.99 6.70
CA MET A 59 -4.73 6.49 7.77
C MET A 59 -5.10 5.94 9.14
N ASP A 60 -6.24 5.24 9.28
CA ASP A 60 -6.65 4.66 10.55
C ASP A 60 -5.62 3.61 11.00
N PRO A 61 -4.93 3.79 12.15
CA PRO A 61 -3.97 2.80 12.63
C PRO A 61 -4.61 1.47 13.03
N PHE A 62 -5.94 1.42 13.18
CA PHE A 62 -6.68 0.18 13.37
C PHE A 62 -7.11 -0.47 12.04
N GLY A 63 -6.77 0.14 10.91
CA GLY A 63 -7.07 -0.35 9.57
C GLY A 63 -8.54 -0.29 9.20
N PHE A 64 -8.87 -1.00 8.13
CA PHE A 64 -10.24 -1.20 7.68
C PHE A 64 -11.00 -2.15 8.60
N ASN A 65 -12.32 -2.09 8.52
CA ASN A 65 -13.22 -3.08 9.07
C ASN A 65 -14.26 -3.45 7.99
N THR A 66 -15.09 -4.43 8.26
CA THR A 66 -16.23 -4.82 7.41
C THR A 66 -17.55 -4.90 8.19
N ALA A 67 -17.53 -4.45 9.45
CA ALA A 67 -18.69 -4.38 10.32
C ALA A 67 -19.54 -3.15 9.99
N GLY A 68 -20.17 -3.19 8.82
CA GLY A 68 -21.08 -2.15 8.36
C GLY A 68 -22.24 -1.87 9.31
N PRO A 69 -22.95 -0.76 9.09
CA PRO A 69 -23.98 -0.28 9.99
C PRO A 69 -25.24 -1.18 10.04
N GLY A 70 -25.39 -2.14 9.13
CA GLY A 70 -26.43 -3.15 9.07
C GLY A 70 -27.28 -3.10 7.80
N PRO A 71 -28.30 -3.98 7.68
CA PRO A 71 -29.17 -4.03 6.51
C PRO A 71 -30.03 -2.76 6.38
N ASN A 72 -30.72 -2.63 5.24
CA ASN A 72 -31.63 -1.53 4.86
C ASN A 72 -30.88 -0.32 4.29
N GLN A 73 -30.23 -0.53 3.16
CA GLN A 73 -29.47 0.45 2.39
C GLN A 73 -29.82 0.29 0.90
N LEU A 74 -29.80 1.37 0.13
CA LEU A 74 -29.99 1.36 -1.32
C LEU A 74 -28.69 1.23 -2.11
N TYR A 75 -27.63 1.90 -1.65
CA TYR A 75 -26.41 2.10 -2.44
C TYR A 75 -25.24 1.23 -2.00
N ILE A 76 -25.34 0.58 -0.85
CA ILE A 76 -24.36 -0.42 -0.39
C ILE A 76 -25.01 -1.80 -0.22
N SER A 77 -24.22 -2.82 -0.48
CA SER A 77 -24.50 -4.22 -0.19
C SER A 77 -23.47 -4.68 0.83
N GLU A 78 -23.89 -4.94 2.06
CA GLU A 78 -22.94 -5.41 3.07
C GLU A 78 -22.49 -6.87 2.81
N PRO A 79 -21.22 -7.20 3.11
CA PRO A 79 -20.21 -6.35 3.75
C PRO A 79 -19.57 -5.32 2.79
N GLY A 80 -19.11 -4.20 3.33
CA GLY A 80 -18.42 -3.13 2.60
C GLY A 80 -17.12 -2.73 3.30
N LEU A 81 -16.34 -1.86 2.68
CA LEU A 81 -15.10 -1.32 3.25
C LEU A 81 -15.43 -0.24 4.27
N GLU A 82 -15.24 -0.54 5.56
CA GLU A 82 -15.52 0.39 6.64
C GLU A 82 -14.24 1.08 7.13
N GLY A 83 -14.31 2.40 7.34
CA GLY A 83 -13.24 3.19 7.92
C GLY A 83 -13.75 4.22 8.94
N THR A 84 -12.83 4.92 9.61
CA THR A 84 -13.16 6.00 10.53
C THR A 84 -12.97 7.36 9.87
N THR A 85 -13.80 8.32 10.25
CA THR A 85 -13.65 9.74 9.87
C THR A 85 -12.74 10.46 10.84
N GLY A 86 -12.02 11.46 10.34
CA GLY A 86 -11.28 12.42 11.16
C GLY A 86 -9.76 12.34 10.99
N LEU A 87 -9.30 11.54 10.03
CA LEU A 87 -7.92 11.56 9.54
C LEU A 87 -8.00 11.95 8.08
N THR A 88 -7.42 13.09 7.68
CA THR A 88 -7.51 13.55 6.30
C THR A 88 -6.24 13.18 5.53
N PRO A 89 -6.36 12.46 4.40
CA PRO A 89 -7.59 11.90 3.84
C PRO A 89 -8.03 10.60 4.53
N ASP A 90 -9.34 10.36 4.60
CA ASP A 90 -9.88 9.18 5.29
C ASP A 90 -9.63 7.89 4.48
N LEU A 91 -9.66 8.00 3.15
CA LEU A 91 -9.39 6.93 2.22
C LEU A 91 -8.62 7.44 0.98
N ARG A 92 -7.67 6.63 0.54
CA ARG A 92 -6.99 6.75 -0.74
C ARG A 92 -7.22 5.48 -1.55
N VAL A 93 -7.45 5.61 -2.85
CA VAL A 93 -7.53 4.50 -3.79
C VAL A 93 -6.58 4.74 -4.94
N ASP A 94 -5.56 3.90 -5.08
CA ASP A 94 -4.57 3.95 -6.16
C ASP A 94 -4.96 2.97 -7.28
N PHE A 95 -5.00 3.44 -8.52
CA PHE A 95 -5.33 2.63 -9.71
C PHE A 95 -4.05 2.13 -10.37
N LEU A 96 -3.75 0.84 -10.25
CA LEU A 96 -2.50 0.23 -10.73
C LEU A 96 -2.38 0.26 -12.25
N GLN A 97 -3.51 0.21 -12.95
CA GLN A 97 -3.61 0.31 -14.40
C GLN A 97 -4.15 1.69 -14.86
N GLY A 98 -4.34 2.62 -13.93
CA GLY A 98 -5.09 3.84 -14.13
C GLY A 98 -6.59 3.61 -14.34
N ALA A 99 -7.41 4.64 -14.11
CA ALA A 99 -8.85 4.63 -14.40
C ALA A 99 -9.20 5.66 -15.48
N VAL A 100 -10.22 5.41 -16.30
CA VAL A 100 -10.71 6.32 -17.35
C VAL A 100 -12.21 6.56 -17.22
N GLY A 101 -12.69 7.65 -17.80
CA GLY A 101 -14.11 7.97 -17.91
C GLY A 101 -14.70 8.47 -16.59
N SER A 102 -14.91 7.56 -15.63
CA SER A 102 -15.47 7.89 -14.33
C SER A 102 -15.10 6.87 -13.27
N ILE A 103 -15.09 7.31 -12.02
CA ILE A 103 -15.14 6.42 -10.86
C ILE A 103 -16.49 6.61 -10.14
N GLY A 104 -16.94 5.61 -9.41
CA GLY A 104 -18.15 5.71 -8.60
C GLY A 104 -18.13 4.74 -7.43
N PHE A 105 -18.92 5.02 -6.41
CA PHE A 105 -19.10 4.15 -5.26
C PHE A 105 -20.39 4.51 -4.52
N GLY A 106 -21.00 3.52 -3.88
CA GLY A 106 -21.99 3.73 -2.83
C GLY A 106 -21.29 3.96 -1.50
N PHE A 107 -21.92 4.72 -0.62
CA PHE A 107 -21.42 4.91 0.74
C PHE A 107 -22.56 5.03 1.75
N ALA A 108 -22.25 4.73 3.01
CA ALA A 108 -23.10 5.05 4.14
C ALA A 108 -22.29 5.46 5.35
N THR A 109 -22.93 6.17 6.27
CA THR A 109 -22.23 6.84 7.35
C THR A 109 -22.99 6.69 8.67
N THR A 110 -22.31 6.82 9.81
CA THR A 110 -22.98 6.71 11.11
C THR A 110 -23.91 7.88 11.40
N ASP A 111 -23.60 9.06 10.85
CA ASP A 111 -24.32 10.31 11.01
C ASP A 111 -24.33 11.09 9.70
N PRO A 112 -25.31 11.98 9.45
CA PRO A 112 -25.31 12.83 8.26
C PRO A 112 -24.00 13.62 8.19
N MET A 113 -23.23 13.34 7.15
CA MET A 113 -21.93 13.98 6.92
C MET A 113 -21.80 14.38 5.46
N THR A 114 -20.94 15.36 5.22
CA THR A 114 -20.52 15.73 3.88
C THR A 114 -19.18 15.10 3.58
N GLY A 115 -18.84 14.93 2.33
CA GLY A 115 -17.51 14.50 1.93
C GLY A 115 -17.08 15.13 0.63
N VAL A 116 -15.79 15.00 0.35
CA VAL A 116 -15.21 15.35 -0.94
C VAL A 116 -14.42 14.18 -1.46
N ALA A 117 -14.62 13.87 -2.74
CA ALA A 117 -13.78 12.96 -3.48
C ALA A 117 -13.04 13.76 -4.56
N GLN A 118 -11.74 13.52 -4.69
CA GLN A 118 -10.85 14.22 -5.62
C GLN A 118 -10.04 13.20 -6.39
N VAL A 119 -10.09 13.28 -7.71
CA VAL A 119 -9.43 12.36 -8.65
C VAL A 119 -8.24 13.06 -9.27
N PHE A 120 -7.11 12.37 -9.34
CA PHE A 120 -5.84 12.92 -9.77
C PHE A 120 -5.21 12.08 -10.88
N ASP A 121 -4.49 12.73 -11.79
CA ASP A 121 -3.67 12.07 -12.81
C ASP A 121 -2.28 11.64 -12.28
N GLN A 122 -1.48 11.00 -13.13
CA GLN A 122 -0.11 10.57 -12.80
C GLN A 122 0.85 11.74 -12.49
N ALA A 123 0.51 12.95 -12.91
CA ALA A 123 1.27 14.16 -12.62
C ALA A 123 0.74 14.91 -11.38
N HIS A 124 -0.15 14.26 -10.61
CA HIS A 124 -0.79 14.80 -9.40
C HIS A 124 -1.65 16.04 -9.67
N ASN A 125 -2.11 16.24 -10.90
CA ASN A 125 -3.10 17.27 -11.19
C ASN A 125 -4.48 16.72 -10.87
N GLN A 126 -5.29 17.50 -10.15
CA GLN A 126 -6.69 17.16 -9.95
C GLN A 126 -7.45 17.24 -11.28
N ILE A 127 -8.00 16.12 -11.74
CA ILE A 127 -8.75 15.97 -12.99
C ILE A 127 -10.25 15.74 -12.79
N GLY A 128 -10.69 15.47 -11.55
CA GLY A 128 -12.10 15.32 -11.19
C GLY A 128 -12.32 15.61 -9.71
N SER A 129 -13.53 16.04 -9.34
CA SER A 129 -13.94 16.10 -7.95
C SER A 129 -15.46 16.18 -7.80
N GLN A 130 -15.97 15.65 -6.70
CA GLN A 130 -17.36 15.76 -6.30
C GLN A 130 -17.45 16.00 -4.80
N VAL A 131 -18.31 16.96 -4.40
CA VAL A 131 -18.80 17.08 -3.03
C VAL A 131 -20.07 16.27 -2.91
N PHE A 132 -20.20 15.49 -1.86
CA PHE A 132 -21.35 14.62 -1.60
C PHE A 132 -21.80 14.74 -0.15
N ALA A 133 -23.00 14.24 0.15
CA ALA A 133 -23.56 14.22 1.49
C ALA A 133 -24.38 12.94 1.68
N GLY A 134 -24.30 12.37 2.89
CA GLY A 134 -25.16 11.25 3.28
C GLY A 134 -26.57 11.72 3.58
N GLU A 135 -27.56 11.09 2.96
CA GLU A 135 -28.98 11.39 3.12
C GLU A 135 -29.76 10.11 3.47
N TYR A 136 -30.94 10.25 4.08
CA TYR A 136 -31.82 9.10 4.27
C TYR A 136 -32.71 8.92 3.06
N PHE A 137 -32.98 7.68 2.68
CA PHE A 137 -33.81 7.35 1.52
C PHE A 137 -35.00 6.50 1.89
N ASP A 138 -36.11 6.67 1.17
CA ASP A 138 -37.17 5.66 1.15
C ASP A 138 -36.74 4.50 0.24
N LEU A 139 -36.65 3.28 0.80
CA LEU A 139 -36.18 2.08 0.11
C LEU A 139 -37.12 1.60 -1.01
N THR A 140 -38.32 2.16 -1.11
CA THR A 140 -39.32 1.80 -2.12
C THR A 140 -39.42 2.83 -3.24
N THR A 141 -39.28 4.12 -2.93
CA THR A 141 -39.36 5.20 -3.92
C THR A 141 -38.01 5.72 -4.37
N GLU A 142 -36.94 5.39 -3.64
CA GLU A 142 -35.58 5.93 -3.82
C GLU A 142 -35.52 7.46 -3.69
N GLU A 143 -36.53 8.05 -3.04
CA GLU A 143 -36.57 9.48 -2.77
C GLU A 143 -35.94 9.79 -1.41
N THR A 144 -35.30 10.96 -1.31
CA THR A 144 -34.71 11.44 -0.07
C THR A 144 -35.80 11.79 0.94
N VAL A 145 -35.56 11.46 2.21
CA VAL A 145 -36.46 11.77 3.32
C VAL A 145 -35.73 12.58 4.38
N ASP A 146 -36.42 13.55 4.99
CA ASP A 146 -35.90 14.27 6.15
C ASP A 146 -35.58 13.26 7.27
N PHE A 147 -34.49 13.52 8.02
CA PHE A 147 -34.04 12.67 9.14
C PHE A 147 -35.23 12.11 9.90
N PRO A 148 -35.31 10.79 10.15
CA PRO A 148 -36.37 10.20 10.96
C PRO A 148 -36.20 10.69 12.40
N GLY A 149 -36.66 11.91 12.65
CA GLY A 149 -36.77 12.45 13.98
C GLY A 149 -37.66 11.51 14.75
N PHE A 150 -37.11 10.94 15.82
CA PHE A 150 -37.90 10.59 16.99
C PHE A 150 -38.65 11.87 17.39
N ASN A 151 -39.84 12.08 16.83
CA ASN A 151 -40.63 13.24 17.14
C ASN A 151 -41.19 13.02 18.55
N SER A 152 -40.49 13.53 19.57
CA SER A 152 -40.95 13.42 20.96
C SER A 152 -42.20 14.27 21.22
N ASP A 153 -42.59 15.13 20.28
CA ASP A 153 -43.71 16.06 20.44
C ASP A 153 -44.78 15.85 19.36
N ASN A 154 -45.81 15.08 19.73
CA ASN A 154 -47.08 14.81 19.04
C ASN A 154 -47.11 13.68 18.00
N ILE A 155 -47.40 12.45 18.45
CA ILE A 155 -48.62 11.73 18.04
C ILE A 155 -49.20 10.96 19.25
N PRO A 156 -50.48 11.15 19.61
CA PRO A 156 -51.18 10.29 20.54
C PRO A 156 -51.64 9.01 19.80
N ASN A 157 -51.03 7.86 20.09
CA ASN A 157 -51.60 6.52 19.88
C ASN A 157 -52.27 6.18 18.53
N GLU A 158 -52.03 6.92 17.46
CA GLU A 158 -52.19 6.37 16.12
C GLU A 158 -50.88 5.69 15.79
N GLU A 159 -50.91 4.36 15.70
CA GLU A 159 -49.90 3.60 14.99
C GLU A 159 -49.69 4.32 13.66
N ILE A 160 -48.60 5.09 13.53
CA ILE A 160 -48.03 5.31 12.20
C ILE A 160 -47.85 3.89 11.69
N PRO A 161 -48.42 3.54 10.52
CA PRO A 161 -48.11 2.26 9.93
C PRO A 161 -46.62 2.32 9.59
N PHE A 162 -45.80 1.91 10.54
CA PHE A 162 -44.46 1.42 10.32
C PHE A 162 -44.67 0.26 9.36
N GLY A 163 -44.61 0.55 8.06
CA GLY A 163 -44.20 -0.46 7.10
C GLY A 163 -42.84 -0.93 7.58
N GLU A 164 -42.75 -2.21 7.89
CA GLU A 164 -41.48 -2.89 8.08
C GLU A 164 -40.54 -2.50 6.92
N GLY A 165 -39.49 -1.72 7.18
CA GLY A 165 -38.33 -1.58 6.27
C GLY A 165 -38.48 -0.72 5.01
N SER A 166 -39.10 0.47 5.05
CA SER A 166 -39.16 1.36 3.87
C SER A 166 -38.22 2.56 3.90
N THR A 167 -37.35 2.75 4.90
CA THR A 167 -36.34 3.82 4.90
C THR A 167 -34.96 3.27 5.21
N SER A 168 -33.92 3.92 4.68
CA SER A 168 -32.53 3.56 4.97
C SER A 168 -32.27 3.66 6.47
N GLY A 169 -31.50 2.71 7.00
CA GLY A 169 -31.14 2.70 8.43
C GLY A 169 -30.14 3.79 8.79
N PHE A 170 -29.40 4.27 7.80
CA PHE A 170 -28.28 5.19 7.92
C PHE A 170 -28.30 6.20 6.77
N PRO A 171 -27.71 7.39 6.96
CA PRO A 171 -27.41 8.29 5.86
C PRO A 171 -26.49 7.58 4.87
N GLU A 172 -26.88 7.60 3.60
CA GLU A 172 -26.17 6.94 2.52
C GLU A 172 -26.15 7.83 1.27
N GLY A 173 -25.50 7.36 0.21
CA GLY A 173 -25.51 8.04 -1.06
C GLY A 173 -24.67 7.32 -2.11
N ARG A 174 -24.65 7.90 -3.31
CA ARG A 174 -23.83 7.42 -4.42
C ARG A 174 -23.00 8.56 -4.98
N VAL A 175 -21.73 8.27 -5.23
CA VAL A 175 -20.75 9.16 -5.85
C VAL A 175 -20.49 8.67 -7.27
N GLU A 176 -20.39 9.60 -8.22
CA GLU A 176 -20.02 9.31 -9.61
C GLU A 176 -19.26 10.53 -10.17
N ILE A 177 -17.96 10.36 -10.36
CA ILE A 177 -17.04 11.45 -10.71
C ILE A 177 -16.52 11.22 -12.12
N PRO A 178 -17.04 11.93 -13.14
CA PRO A 178 -16.49 11.87 -14.47
C PRO A 178 -15.20 12.69 -14.56
N PHE A 179 -14.25 12.23 -15.36
CA PHE A 179 -12.99 12.91 -15.67
C PHE A 179 -12.53 12.58 -17.08
N ALA A 180 -11.72 13.46 -17.68
CA ALA A 180 -11.40 13.39 -19.11
C ALA A 180 -10.14 12.58 -19.43
N ASP A 181 -9.17 12.55 -18.51
CA ASP A 181 -7.86 11.93 -18.67
C ASP A 181 -7.75 10.67 -17.81
N ALA A 182 -6.64 9.92 -17.90
CA ALA A 182 -6.44 8.76 -17.04
C ALA A 182 -6.16 9.22 -15.59
N ALA A 183 -6.98 8.75 -14.66
CA ALA A 183 -6.78 8.89 -13.23
C ALA A 183 -5.74 7.89 -12.74
N ALA A 184 -4.83 8.33 -11.87
CA ALA A 184 -3.87 7.49 -11.18
C ALA A 184 -4.34 7.14 -9.76
N TYR A 185 -5.06 8.04 -9.08
CA TYR A 185 -5.64 7.78 -7.76
C TYR A 185 -6.83 8.68 -7.45
N VAL A 186 -7.60 8.33 -6.43
CA VAL A 186 -8.63 9.15 -5.81
C VAL A 186 -8.38 9.26 -4.30
N ILE A 187 -8.64 10.46 -3.78
CA ILE A 187 -8.71 10.73 -2.34
C ILE A 187 -10.16 10.99 -1.97
N ILE A 188 -10.61 10.38 -0.87
CA ILE A 188 -11.95 10.54 -0.31
C ILE A 188 -11.80 10.99 1.14
N ASP A 189 -12.45 12.11 1.47
CA ASP A 189 -12.41 12.74 2.78
C ASP A 189 -13.85 13.04 3.23
N PHE A 190 -14.29 12.32 4.25
CA PHE A 190 -15.57 12.44 4.93
C PHE A 190 -15.46 13.47 6.05
N ASN A 191 -16.03 14.64 5.79
CA ASN A 191 -16.14 15.71 6.76
C ASN A 191 -17.27 15.41 7.76
N SER A 192 -16.91 14.83 8.91
CA SER A 192 -17.81 14.77 10.07
C SER A 192 -17.65 16.02 10.93
N GLU A 193 -18.77 16.65 11.31
CA GLU A 193 -18.74 17.78 12.25
C GLU A 193 -18.30 17.37 13.67
N PHE A 194 -18.32 16.06 13.97
CA PHE A 194 -18.16 15.53 15.32
C PHE A 194 -16.87 14.73 15.58
N GLY A 195 -16.08 14.37 14.55
CA GLY A 195 -14.87 13.56 14.70
C GLY A 195 -15.19 12.11 15.15
N GLY A 196 -14.57 11.11 14.54
CA GLY A 196 -14.76 9.71 14.94
C GLY A 196 -16.10 9.10 14.53
N GLY A 197 -16.79 9.68 13.55
CA GLY A 197 -17.81 8.96 12.79
C GLY A 197 -17.21 7.79 12.02
N ARG A 198 -18.04 6.88 11.50
CA ARG A 198 -17.59 5.80 10.60
C ARG A 198 -18.27 5.96 9.26
N TYR A 199 -17.59 5.52 8.21
CA TYR A 199 -18.15 5.39 6.88
C TYR A 199 -17.96 3.95 6.42
N ILE A 200 -18.83 3.53 5.51
CA ILE A 200 -18.67 2.32 4.72
C ILE A 200 -18.79 2.71 3.25
N ILE A 201 -17.91 2.16 2.41
CA ILE A 201 -18.05 2.25 0.95
C ILE A 201 -18.27 0.86 0.37
N ASP A 202 -19.00 0.80 -0.73
CA ASP A 202 -19.24 -0.42 -1.47
C ASP A 202 -19.56 -0.13 -2.94
N ASN A 203 -19.60 -1.17 -3.77
CA ASN A 203 -19.86 -1.11 -5.22
C ASN A 203 -18.92 -0.09 -5.88
N PHE A 204 -17.64 -0.17 -5.56
CA PHE A 204 -16.65 0.73 -6.12
C PHE A 204 -16.42 0.37 -7.59
N THR A 205 -16.69 1.32 -8.48
CA THR A 205 -16.65 1.13 -9.93
C THR A 205 -15.63 2.05 -10.57
N TYR A 206 -14.90 1.53 -11.56
CA TYR A 206 -14.06 2.30 -12.47
C TYR A 206 -13.86 1.51 -13.77
N GLU A 207 -13.25 2.14 -14.76
CA GLU A 207 -12.86 1.52 -16.02
C GLU A 207 -11.34 1.62 -16.14
N ALA A 208 -10.62 0.50 -16.25
CA ALA A 208 -9.15 0.52 -16.35
C ALA A 208 -8.67 1.23 -17.63
N ALA A 209 -7.58 2.00 -17.54
CA ALA A 209 -7.01 2.69 -18.71
C ALA A 209 -6.28 1.74 -19.69
N GLY A 210 -5.95 0.53 -19.23
CA GLY A 210 -5.32 -0.56 -20.00
C GLY A 210 -4.11 -1.18 -19.28
N THR A 211 -3.54 -2.24 -19.86
CA THR A 211 -2.48 -3.09 -19.24
C THR A 211 -1.12 -2.41 -19.02
N ASP A 212 -0.97 -1.14 -19.38
CA ASP A 212 0.25 -0.40 -19.08
C ASP A 212 0.13 0.04 -17.61
N THR A 213 0.64 -0.82 -16.71
CA THR A 213 0.75 -0.52 -15.28
C THR A 213 1.36 0.87 -15.12
N LEU A 214 0.61 1.81 -14.53
CA LEU A 214 1.19 3.07 -14.11
C LEU A 214 2.17 2.72 -12.99
N THR A 215 3.46 2.74 -13.30
CA THR A 215 4.56 2.41 -12.36
C THR A 215 4.70 3.45 -11.22
N LEU A 216 3.66 4.24 -10.94
CA LEU A 216 3.72 5.42 -10.09
C LEU A 216 3.63 5.10 -8.60
N PHE A 217 3.22 3.89 -8.23
CA PHE A 217 2.89 3.54 -6.84
C PHE A 217 3.75 2.39 -6.27
N GLU A 218 4.98 2.22 -6.76
CA GLU A 218 5.91 1.26 -6.16
C GLU A 218 6.12 1.59 -4.67
N GLY A 219 5.83 0.61 -3.80
CA GLY A 219 5.92 0.77 -2.36
C GLY A 219 4.70 1.43 -1.70
N ALA A 220 3.59 1.68 -2.41
CA ALA A 220 2.37 2.17 -1.75
C ALA A 220 1.67 1.08 -0.90
N ASP A 221 1.92 -0.20 -1.19
CA ASP A 221 1.34 -1.35 -0.48
C ASP A 221 2.44 -2.24 0.13
N PRO A 222 2.22 -2.80 1.32
CA PRO A 222 3.23 -3.61 1.96
C PRO A 222 3.51 -4.97 1.30
N ASN A 223 2.61 -5.47 0.46
CA ASN A 223 2.77 -6.67 -0.37
C ASN A 223 3.44 -6.35 -1.72
N PHE A 224 3.63 -5.08 -2.03
CA PHE A 224 4.34 -4.62 -3.22
C PHE A 224 5.35 -3.51 -2.85
N PRO A 225 6.28 -3.79 -1.91
CA PRO A 225 7.27 -2.82 -1.50
C PRO A 225 8.18 -2.44 -2.67
N LYS A 226 8.72 -1.23 -2.61
CA LYS A 226 9.77 -0.84 -3.55
C LYS A 226 11.01 -1.69 -3.28
N LEU A 227 11.49 -2.36 -4.32
CA LEU A 227 12.73 -3.11 -4.28
C LEU A 227 13.94 -2.20 -4.56
N PRO A 228 15.12 -2.52 -4.02
CA PRO A 228 16.31 -1.76 -4.30
C PRO A 228 16.73 -1.91 -5.76
N ASP A 229 17.39 -0.89 -6.31
CA ASP A 229 18.12 -1.00 -7.58
C ASP A 229 19.11 -2.20 -7.49
N PRO A 230 19.39 -2.95 -8.57
CA PRO A 230 19.84 -4.33 -8.49
C PRO A 230 21.12 -4.46 -7.66
N PHE A 231 21.11 -5.51 -6.81
CA PHE A 231 22.17 -5.82 -5.86
C PHE A 231 23.57 -5.78 -6.48
N ASP A 232 24.35 -4.78 -6.07
CA ASP A 232 25.79 -4.74 -6.32
C ASP A 232 26.51 -5.46 -5.17
N SER A 233 27.08 -6.63 -5.45
CA SER A 233 27.86 -7.38 -4.46
C SER A 233 29.10 -6.62 -3.94
N GLU A 234 29.54 -5.56 -4.63
CA GLU A 234 30.62 -4.67 -4.20
C GLU A 234 30.15 -3.51 -3.32
N ASN A 235 28.86 -3.15 -3.37
CA ASN A 235 28.21 -2.12 -2.54
C ASN A 235 27.00 -2.71 -1.82
N PRO A 236 27.14 -3.20 -0.57
CA PRO A 236 26.06 -3.84 0.16
C PRO A 236 24.95 -2.87 0.60
N GLU A 237 25.02 -1.61 0.19
CA GLU A 237 24.03 -0.57 0.51
C GLU A 237 22.90 -0.59 -0.51
N PHE A 238 21.68 -0.67 -0.02
CA PHE A 238 20.47 -0.57 -0.83
C PHE A 238 20.09 0.89 -0.99
N GLN A 239 19.84 1.32 -2.22
CA GLN A 239 19.45 2.69 -2.52
C GLN A 239 18.04 2.69 -3.11
N PHE A 240 17.19 3.55 -2.56
CA PHE A 240 15.84 3.78 -3.02
C PHE A 240 15.67 5.26 -3.33
N GLU A 241 15.23 5.56 -4.55
CA GLU A 241 14.71 6.87 -4.91
C GLU A 241 13.18 6.81 -4.80
N LEU A 242 12.64 7.55 -3.84
CA LEU A 242 11.21 7.60 -3.51
C LEU A 242 10.64 8.94 -3.93
N GLU A 243 9.44 8.94 -4.46
CA GLU A 243 8.66 10.16 -4.71
C GLU A 243 7.60 10.28 -3.61
N THR A 244 7.70 11.31 -2.77
CA THR A 244 6.68 11.64 -1.79
C THR A 244 5.80 12.76 -2.31
N LEU A 245 4.51 12.68 -2.04
CA LEU A 245 3.48 13.48 -2.71
C LEU A 245 2.76 14.39 -1.71
N GLU A 246 2.32 15.55 -2.19
CA GLU A 246 1.53 16.52 -1.41
C GLU A 246 0.16 15.97 -1.02
N ASP A 247 -0.31 14.93 -1.73
CA ASP A 247 -1.58 14.25 -1.54
C ASP A 247 -1.56 13.18 -0.42
N GLY A 248 -0.40 12.95 0.19
CA GLY A 248 -0.25 12.03 1.31
C GLY A 248 0.66 10.85 1.06
N LEU A 249 1.00 10.44 -0.17
CA LEU A 249 1.93 9.30 -0.35
C LEU A 249 3.31 9.68 0.19
N GLY A 250 3.85 8.88 1.10
CA GLY A 250 5.11 9.14 1.78
C GLY A 250 5.07 10.30 2.79
N THR A 251 3.99 11.05 2.95
CA THR A 251 3.86 12.10 3.99
C THR A 251 2.79 11.77 5.03
N LEU A 252 1.76 11.03 4.63
CA LEU A 252 0.65 10.54 5.45
C LEU A 252 0.54 9.02 5.37
N PHE A 253 0.63 8.46 4.16
CA PHE A 253 0.68 7.03 3.89
C PHE A 253 2.14 6.58 3.77
N PRO A 254 2.57 5.50 4.42
CA PRO A 254 3.94 5.03 4.33
C PRO A 254 4.29 4.58 2.91
N ILE A 255 5.55 4.81 2.51
CA ILE A 255 6.16 4.11 1.39
C ILE A 255 6.95 2.93 1.95
N PHE A 256 6.57 1.74 1.51
CA PHE A 256 7.14 0.45 1.87
C PHE A 256 8.36 0.14 1.02
N VAL A 257 9.47 -0.17 1.69
CA VAL A 257 10.72 -0.62 1.09
C VAL A 257 11.10 -1.97 1.65
N ASP A 258 11.65 -2.84 0.81
CA ASP A 258 12.10 -4.17 1.24
C ASP A 258 13.62 -4.35 0.97
N PRO A 259 14.43 -4.57 2.03
CA PRO A 259 15.81 -4.99 1.90
C PRO A 259 15.97 -6.49 1.69
N ILE A 260 17.18 -6.89 1.29
CA ILE A 260 17.62 -8.28 1.48
C ILE A 260 18.05 -8.53 2.93
N ILE A 261 17.94 -9.80 3.38
CA ILE A 261 18.21 -10.30 4.73
C ILE A 261 19.35 -9.60 5.50
N ALA A 262 19.04 -9.19 6.73
CA ALA A 262 19.98 -8.82 7.77
C ALA A 262 19.38 -9.12 9.15
N VAL A 263 20.17 -8.96 10.21
CA VAL A 263 19.66 -8.98 11.60
C VAL A 263 19.30 -7.57 12.11
N GLY A 264 19.39 -6.59 11.21
CA GLY A 264 19.11 -5.19 11.45
C GLY A 264 19.57 -4.34 10.27
N TYR A 265 19.15 -3.08 10.24
CA TYR A 265 19.46 -2.15 9.17
C TYR A 265 19.80 -0.78 9.73
N GLU A 266 20.71 -0.09 9.08
CA GLU A 266 20.96 1.34 9.26
C GLU A 266 20.36 2.09 8.09
N TYR A 267 19.56 3.11 8.38
CA TYR A 267 18.91 3.95 7.39
C TYR A 267 19.58 5.33 7.39
N SER A 268 19.85 5.84 6.20
CA SER A 268 20.24 7.23 5.96
C SER A 268 19.32 7.82 4.89
N VAL A 269 18.78 9.00 5.16
CA VAL A 269 17.76 9.64 4.33
C VAL A 269 18.21 11.05 3.95
N SER A 270 17.99 11.41 2.68
CA SER A 270 18.20 12.76 2.16
C SER A 270 17.04 13.20 1.28
N GLY A 271 16.90 14.51 1.06
CA GLY A 271 15.73 15.11 0.38
C GLY A 271 14.60 15.48 1.34
N SER A 272 14.39 14.68 2.39
CA SER A 272 13.45 14.94 3.49
C SER A 272 13.96 14.30 4.79
N THR A 273 13.13 14.26 5.83
CA THR A 273 13.39 13.60 7.11
C THR A 273 12.25 12.65 7.46
N VAL A 274 12.58 11.52 8.08
CA VAL A 274 11.61 10.47 8.45
C VAL A 274 10.81 10.89 9.68
N THR A 275 9.49 10.75 9.60
CA THR A 275 8.53 11.12 10.65
C THR A 275 7.91 9.91 11.32
N SER A 276 7.77 8.79 10.63
CA SER A 276 7.35 7.52 11.24
C SER A 276 7.95 6.31 10.54
N VAL A 277 7.97 5.20 11.28
CA VAL A 277 8.40 3.88 10.81
C VAL A 277 7.33 2.85 11.16
N LEU A 278 7.00 1.96 10.23
CA LEU A 278 6.06 0.86 10.42
C LEU A 278 6.68 -0.44 9.89
N ILE A 279 6.63 -1.51 10.68
CA ILE A 279 6.76 -2.88 10.18
C ILE A 279 5.35 -3.44 10.12
N PRO A 280 4.80 -3.77 8.94
CA PRO A 280 3.36 -3.97 8.77
C PRO A 280 2.82 -5.21 9.51
N GLN A 281 3.63 -6.26 9.61
CA GLN A 281 3.21 -7.53 10.20
C GLN A 281 4.34 -8.22 10.95
N ILE A 282 3.96 -9.13 11.85
CA ILE A 282 4.88 -10.04 12.52
C ILE A 282 5.56 -10.90 11.44
N LEU A 283 6.87 -11.11 11.56
CA LEU A 283 7.64 -11.92 10.63
C LEU A 283 7.22 -13.40 10.70
N PRO A 284 7.46 -14.20 9.65
CA PRO A 284 6.88 -15.54 9.52
C PRO A 284 7.12 -16.51 10.68
N ASN A 285 8.24 -16.40 11.41
CA ASN A 285 8.56 -17.25 12.55
C ASN A 285 8.19 -16.63 13.92
N GLY A 286 7.48 -15.50 13.91
CA GLY A 286 6.84 -14.92 15.09
C GLY A 286 7.56 -13.73 15.70
N ASP A 287 8.64 -13.24 15.10
CA ASP A 287 9.29 -12.02 15.53
C ASP A 287 8.47 -10.77 15.17
N GLY A 288 8.13 -9.99 16.18
CA GLY A 288 7.28 -8.81 16.04
C GLY A 288 7.69 -7.65 16.92
N ASP A 289 8.80 -7.77 17.66
CA ASP A 289 9.31 -6.73 18.56
C ASP A 289 10.77 -6.44 18.21
N PHE A 290 11.00 -5.26 17.65
CA PHE A 290 12.30 -4.78 17.21
C PHE A 290 12.78 -3.62 18.08
N THR A 291 14.05 -3.26 17.94
CA THR A 291 14.60 -2.05 18.55
C THR A 291 14.86 -1.01 17.47
N ILE A 292 14.27 0.19 17.61
CA ILE A 292 14.65 1.36 16.81
C ILE A 292 15.63 2.23 17.59
N VAL A 293 16.75 2.60 16.98
CA VAL A 293 17.77 3.46 17.58
C VAL A 293 17.85 4.79 16.83
N ILE A 294 17.59 5.89 17.54
CA ILE A 294 17.62 7.26 17.01
C ILE A 294 18.54 8.08 17.89
N ASP A 295 19.55 8.72 17.29
CA ASP A 295 20.58 9.50 18.00
C ASP A 295 21.25 8.75 19.18
N GLY A 296 21.36 7.42 19.06
CA GLY A 296 21.94 6.54 20.08
C GLY A 296 20.99 6.18 21.23
N ILE A 297 19.72 6.57 21.18
CA ILE A 297 18.68 6.20 22.13
C ILE A 297 17.83 5.07 21.52
N SER A 298 17.62 4.00 22.28
CA SER A 298 16.80 2.86 21.88
C SER A 298 15.35 3.03 22.31
N TYR A 299 14.44 2.70 21.41
CA TYR A 299 13.00 2.61 21.61
C TYR A 299 12.48 1.26 21.11
N THR A 300 11.31 0.86 21.58
CA THR A 300 10.63 -0.34 21.09
C THR A 300 9.88 -0.03 19.79
N LEU A 301 10.03 -0.89 18.80
CA LEU A 301 9.29 -0.88 17.54
C LEU A 301 8.52 -2.20 17.43
N THR A 302 7.20 -2.16 17.53
CA THR A 302 6.35 -3.37 17.47
C THR A 302 5.66 -3.44 16.10
N ALA A 303 5.66 -4.62 15.48
CA ALA A 303 4.99 -4.85 14.21
C ALA A 303 3.48 -4.55 14.30
N GLY A 304 2.93 -4.00 13.22
CA GLY A 304 1.54 -3.52 13.14
C GLY A 304 1.30 -2.20 13.88
N VAL A 305 2.31 -1.61 14.52
CA VAL A 305 2.19 -0.34 15.24
C VAL A 305 3.10 0.71 14.61
N ILE A 306 2.52 1.85 14.23
CA ILE A 306 3.30 2.99 13.73
C ILE A 306 4.14 3.56 14.87
N PHE A 307 5.45 3.62 14.67
CA PHE A 307 6.36 4.34 15.55
C PHE A 307 6.45 5.80 15.09
N ASP A 308 5.76 6.70 15.79
CA ASP A 308 5.78 8.14 15.55
C ASP A 308 7.04 8.78 16.15
N ILE A 309 8.02 9.08 15.29
CA ILE A 309 9.31 9.64 15.70
C ILE A 309 9.11 11.03 16.31
N LEU A 310 8.18 11.83 15.80
CA LEU A 310 7.98 13.21 16.25
C LEU A 310 7.54 13.23 17.71
N THR A 311 6.61 12.34 18.05
CA THR A 311 6.07 12.21 19.40
C THR A 311 7.05 11.52 20.34
N GLU A 312 7.63 10.38 19.93
CA GLU A 312 8.47 9.54 20.80
C GLU A 312 9.82 10.20 21.13
N THR A 313 10.40 10.92 20.17
CA THR A 313 11.70 11.59 20.35
C THR A 313 11.56 13.06 20.76
N GLY A 314 10.39 13.66 20.56
CA GLY A 314 10.16 15.10 20.70
C GLY A 314 10.84 15.95 19.61
N ASN A 315 11.40 15.33 18.56
CA ASN A 315 12.02 16.02 17.44
C ASN A 315 10.97 16.34 16.36
N ALA A 316 10.41 17.54 16.41
CA ALA A 316 9.40 18.02 15.47
C ALA A 316 9.85 18.09 13.99
N ASN A 317 11.14 17.87 13.70
CA ASN A 317 11.66 17.89 12.32
C ASN A 317 11.94 16.49 11.76
N GLY A 318 11.57 15.42 12.47
CA GLY A 318 11.93 14.06 12.07
C GLY A 318 13.44 13.80 12.09
N VAL A 319 13.87 12.65 11.55
CA VAL A 319 15.28 12.23 11.56
C VAL A 319 15.79 11.86 10.18
N SER A 320 17.07 12.12 9.91
CA SER A 320 17.75 11.74 8.67
C SER A 320 18.48 10.40 8.76
N SER A 321 18.54 9.80 9.95
CA SER A 321 19.19 8.50 10.16
C SER A 321 18.65 7.80 11.40
N PHE A 322 18.48 6.49 11.32
CA PHE A 322 18.08 5.63 12.42
C PHE A 322 18.54 4.19 12.16
N LYS A 323 18.44 3.32 13.16
CA LYS A 323 18.70 1.89 13.00
C LYS A 323 17.50 1.07 13.44
N ILE A 324 17.22 -0.02 12.76
CA ILE A 324 16.34 -1.08 13.24
C ILE A 324 17.22 -2.28 13.57
N LEU A 325 17.09 -2.81 14.78
CA LEU A 325 17.89 -3.90 15.32
C LEU A 325 16.99 -5.01 15.86
N ASP A 326 17.64 -6.10 16.27
CA ASP A 326 17.04 -7.24 16.96
C ASP A 326 16.09 -8.10 16.11
N ILE A 327 16.28 -8.11 14.77
CA ILE A 327 15.61 -9.09 13.91
C ILE A 327 16.13 -10.48 14.29
N ASP A 328 15.24 -11.39 14.68
CA ASP A 328 15.62 -12.73 15.09
C ASP A 328 16.22 -13.51 13.92
N THR A 329 17.43 -14.03 14.12
CA THR A 329 18.09 -14.95 13.19
C THR A 329 17.28 -16.21 12.86
N THR A 330 16.32 -16.59 13.73
CA THR A 330 15.43 -17.72 13.48
C THR A 330 14.39 -17.43 12.40
N GLU A 331 14.15 -16.16 12.07
CA GLU A 331 13.29 -15.76 10.95
C GLU A 331 13.80 -16.32 9.61
N ALA A 332 15.12 -16.46 9.47
CA ALA A 332 15.75 -17.06 8.30
C ALA A 332 15.16 -16.51 6.98
N LEU A 333 14.93 -15.19 6.97
CA LEU A 333 14.39 -14.43 5.85
C LEU A 333 15.03 -14.87 4.54
N ASP A 334 14.30 -14.87 3.42
CA ASP A 334 14.81 -15.23 2.09
C ASP A 334 15.18 -13.94 1.35
N PRO A 335 16.41 -13.75 0.83
CA PRO A 335 16.78 -12.48 0.21
C PRO A 335 16.18 -12.33 -1.20
N ALA A 336 15.56 -13.38 -1.74
CA ALA A 336 14.81 -13.34 -2.98
C ALA A 336 13.30 -13.13 -2.75
N ASP A 337 12.85 -13.10 -1.50
CA ASP A 337 11.48 -12.81 -1.13
C ASP A 337 11.34 -11.33 -0.81
N ALA A 338 10.67 -10.61 -1.72
CA ALA A 338 10.36 -9.18 -1.63
C ALA A 338 9.51 -8.79 -0.40
N LEU A 339 9.01 -9.76 0.35
CA LEU A 339 8.14 -9.55 1.51
C LEU A 339 8.84 -9.93 2.82
N ALA A 340 10.13 -10.24 2.78
CA ALA A 340 10.84 -10.80 3.92
C ALA A 340 11.05 -9.78 5.05
N PHE A 341 11.29 -8.49 4.76
CA PHE A 341 11.42 -7.47 5.79
C PHE A 341 10.94 -6.09 5.35
N ASN A 342 9.66 -5.98 5.05
CA ASN A 342 9.11 -4.72 4.61
C ASN A 342 9.10 -3.64 5.71
N THR A 343 9.61 -2.46 5.39
CA THR A 343 9.60 -1.28 6.25
C THR A 343 8.85 -0.12 5.58
N GLY A 344 7.75 0.33 6.18
CA GLY A 344 7.01 1.53 5.79
C GLY A 344 7.63 2.79 6.40
N LEU A 345 7.88 3.81 5.57
CA LEU A 345 8.46 5.09 5.96
C LEU A 345 7.55 6.24 5.57
N THR A 346 7.33 7.19 6.50
CA THR A 346 6.76 8.51 6.17
C THR A 346 7.79 9.61 6.37
N PHE A 347 7.62 10.71 5.66
CA PHE A 347 8.56 11.81 5.56
C PHE A 347 7.88 13.16 5.79
N LEU A 348 8.65 14.11 6.32
CA LEU A 348 8.14 15.41 6.74
C LEU A 348 7.61 16.28 5.59
N ASN A 349 8.22 16.15 4.41
CA ASN A 349 7.89 16.96 3.24
C ASN A 349 7.76 16.08 1.99
N ALA A 350 6.86 16.51 1.09
CA ALA A 350 6.73 16.01 -0.27
C ALA A 350 7.98 16.32 -1.13
N GLY A 351 8.23 15.50 -2.16
CA GLY A 351 9.31 15.60 -3.13
C GLY A 351 10.15 14.33 -3.24
N THR A 352 11.23 14.40 -4.02
CA THR A 352 12.16 13.26 -4.17
C THR A 352 12.96 13.02 -2.89
N VAL A 353 12.88 11.82 -2.35
CA VAL A 353 13.60 11.35 -1.17
C VAL A 353 14.52 10.20 -1.55
N ASN A 354 15.78 10.28 -1.11
CA ASN A 354 16.74 9.20 -1.31
C ASN A 354 16.96 8.49 0.03
N VAL A 355 16.71 7.19 0.06
CA VAL A 355 16.93 6.33 1.22
C VAL A 355 18.09 5.38 0.91
N THR A 356 19.09 5.37 1.78
CA THR A 356 20.16 4.38 1.79
C THR A 356 19.95 3.48 3.00
N GLN A 357 19.95 2.17 2.76
CA GLN A 357 19.74 1.16 3.77
C GLN A 357 20.93 0.20 3.77
N THR A 358 21.62 0.11 4.90
CA THR A 358 22.81 -0.71 5.06
C THR A 358 22.49 -1.92 5.94
N PRO A 359 22.66 -3.16 5.46
CA PRO A 359 22.36 -4.36 6.23
C PRO A 359 23.41 -4.60 7.33
N ILE A 360 22.92 -4.88 8.53
CA ILE A 360 23.72 -5.35 9.67
C ILE A 360 23.65 -6.86 9.67
N THR A 361 24.70 -7.51 9.20
CA THR A 361 24.74 -8.98 9.09
C THR A 361 25.47 -9.61 10.28
N VAL A 362 24.97 -10.73 10.76
CA VAL A 362 25.73 -11.64 11.63
C VAL A 362 26.37 -12.69 10.74
N ASN A 363 27.70 -12.76 10.76
CA ASN A 363 28.42 -13.83 10.09
C ASN A 363 28.09 -15.18 10.76
N THR A 364 27.18 -15.93 10.17
CA THR A 364 26.91 -17.34 10.51
C THR A 364 27.90 -18.29 9.84
N SER A 365 28.79 -17.77 8.99
CA SER A 365 29.76 -18.59 8.30
C SER A 365 30.79 -19.17 9.29
N ALA A 366 30.79 -20.50 9.39
CA ALA A 366 31.80 -21.32 10.07
C ALA A 366 33.22 -21.19 9.47
N ASN A 367 33.49 -20.17 8.66
CA ASN A 367 34.76 -19.92 7.98
C ASN A 367 35.85 -19.36 8.91
N ASN A 368 35.53 -19.11 10.19
CA ASN A 368 36.52 -18.92 11.26
C ASN A 368 36.77 -20.18 12.08
N VAL A 369 36.23 -21.36 11.71
CA VAL A 369 36.76 -22.63 12.21
C VAL A 369 38.03 -22.89 11.42
N PRO A 370 39.24 -22.81 12.03
CA PRO A 370 40.44 -23.25 11.34
C PRO A 370 40.16 -24.67 10.87
N GLU A 371 40.34 -24.92 9.57
CA GLU A 371 40.24 -26.28 9.04
C GLU A 371 40.98 -27.21 10.01
N PRO A 372 40.33 -28.26 10.56
CA PRO A 372 41.01 -29.20 11.43
C PRO A 372 42.28 -29.59 10.70
N GLY A 373 43.43 -29.61 11.38
CA GLY A 373 44.78 -29.81 10.82
C GLY A 373 44.99 -31.16 10.13
N THR A 374 44.09 -31.53 9.23
CA THR A 374 43.96 -32.79 8.51
C THR A 374 45.08 -32.89 7.50
N LEU A 375 45.47 -31.77 6.88
CA LEU A 375 46.70 -31.67 6.09
C LEU A 375 47.94 -31.93 6.94
N LEU A 376 48.00 -31.40 8.16
CA LEU A 376 49.12 -31.64 9.09
C LEU A 376 49.14 -33.10 9.57
N LEU A 377 47.98 -33.72 9.84
CA LEU A 377 47.86 -35.13 10.22
C LEU A 377 48.19 -36.08 9.05
N ILE A 378 47.82 -35.73 7.82
CA ILE A 378 48.20 -36.47 6.61
C ILE A 378 49.71 -36.35 6.40
N LEU A 379 50.31 -35.16 6.58
CA LEU A 379 51.75 -34.96 6.47
C LEU A 379 52.51 -35.74 7.56
N LEU A 380 52.04 -35.70 8.80
CA LEU A 380 52.62 -36.46 9.92
C LEU A 380 52.44 -37.97 9.74
N GLY A 381 51.31 -38.41 9.19
CA GLY A 381 51.04 -39.81 8.84
C GLY A 381 51.99 -40.32 7.74
N LEU A 382 52.20 -39.53 6.68
CA LEU A 382 53.13 -39.85 5.59
C LEU A 382 54.59 -39.87 6.08
N LEU A 383 54.97 -38.94 6.96
CA LEU A 383 56.30 -38.91 7.59
C LEU A 383 56.52 -40.09 8.56
N GLY A 384 55.49 -40.50 9.29
CA GLY A 384 55.51 -41.68 10.15
C GLY A 384 55.69 -42.98 9.36
N VAL A 385 54.98 -43.14 8.24
CA VAL A 385 55.09 -44.31 7.36
C VAL A 385 56.43 -44.35 6.61
N GLY A 386 56.98 -43.18 6.23
CA GLY A 386 58.30 -43.07 5.61
C GLY A 386 59.45 -43.44 6.56
N SER A 387 59.32 -43.11 7.84
CA SER A 387 60.32 -43.39 8.89
C SER A 387 60.31 -44.85 9.36
N ALA A 388 59.17 -45.56 9.20
CA ALA A 388 59.04 -46.98 9.55
C ALA A 388 59.78 -47.93 8.59
N LYS A 389 60.22 -47.49 7.41
CA LYS A 389 60.87 -48.35 6.41
C LYS A 389 62.38 -48.55 6.62
N LYS A 390 63.00 -47.96 7.66
CA LYS A 390 64.47 -48.01 7.88
C LYS A 390 64.95 -48.87 9.05
N TYR A 391 64.09 -49.74 9.60
CA TYR A 391 64.50 -50.78 10.56
C TYR A 391 64.11 -52.17 10.07
N ARG A 392 64.85 -52.69 9.07
CA ARG A 392 65.05 -54.14 8.90
C ARG A 392 66.55 -54.37 8.72
N TRP A 393 67.19 -54.70 9.85
CA TRP A 393 68.55 -55.20 9.92
C TRP A 393 68.56 -56.72 9.70
N GLN A 394 69.56 -57.16 8.94
CA GLN A 394 70.22 -58.47 8.91
C GLN A 394 69.44 -59.69 8.40
#